data_AF-A0A960MRD9-F1
#
_entry.id   AF-A0A960MRD9-F1
#
_cell.length_a   1.000
_cell.length_b   1.000
_cell.length_c   1.000
_cell.angle_alpha   90.00
_cell.angle_beta   90.00
_cell.angle_gamma   90.00
#
_symmetry.space_group_name_H-M   'P 1'
#
loop_
_entity.id
_entity.type
_entity.pdbx_description
1 polymer ?
#
loop_
_entity_poly.entity_id
_entity_poly.type
_entity_poly.pdbx_seq_one_letter_code
_entity_poly.pdbx_strand_id
1 'polypeptide(L)' 'ENVPLTEDVQAFFEREVLPHASDAWIDHDKTKIGYEIPFNRHFYVFKPPRPLAEIDAELKACTDRILTMIEELSQ' A
#
# COMPACT_ATOMS: atom_id res chain seq x y z
N GLU A 1 -3.66 -17.92 6.17
CA GLU A 1 -2.32 -18.54 6.26
C GLU A 1 -1.69 -18.74 4.90
N ASN A 2 -0.41 -18.37 4.79
CA ASN A 2 0.41 -18.61 3.60
C ASN A 2 1.29 -19.83 3.86
N VAL A 3 1.17 -20.87 3.03
CA VAL A 3 2.01 -22.07 3.09
C VAL A 3 3.10 -21.96 2.02
N PRO A 4 4.38 -22.22 2.34
CA PRO A 4 5.43 -22.30 1.34
C PRO A 4 5.07 -23.29 0.22
N LEU A 5 5.33 -22.92 -1.04
CA LEU A 5 4.96 -23.75 -2.20
C LEU A 5 5.63 -25.15 -2.18
N THR A 6 6.78 -25.28 -1.50
CA THR A 6 7.53 -26.54 -1.38
C THR A 6 6.98 -27.45 -0.28
N GLU A 7 5.99 -27.02 0.49
CA GLU A 7 5.45 -27.74 1.62
C GLU A 7 4.04 -28.25 1.32
N ASP A 8 3.70 -29.42 1.88
CA ASP A 8 2.35 -29.96 1.81
C ASP A 8 1.40 -29.18 2.72
N VAL A 9 0.28 -28.71 2.16
CA VAL A 9 -0.69 -27.84 2.86
C VAL A 9 -1.33 -28.55 4.05
N GLN A 10 -1.62 -29.85 3.92
CA GLN A 10 -2.27 -30.63 4.98
C GLN A 10 -1.32 -30.83 6.17
N ALA A 11 -0.07 -31.21 5.89
CA ALA A 11 0.96 -31.37 6.92
C ALA A 11 1.24 -30.06 7.68
N PHE A 12 1.27 -28.93 6.97
CA PHE A 12 1.41 -27.60 7.60
C PHE A 12 0.21 -27.28 8.49
N PHE A 13 -1.01 -27.53 8.00
CA PHE A 13 -2.25 -27.26 8.74
C PHE A 13 -2.36 -28.04 10.04
N GLU A 14 -1.99 -29.32 10.03
CA GLU A 14 -1.99 -30.17 11.22
C GLU A 14 -0.95 -29.73 12.27
N ARG A 15 0.19 -29.22 11.82
CA ARG A 15 1.29 -28.80 12.69
C ARG A 15 1.11 -27.40 13.26
N GLU A 16 0.64 -26.46 12.45
CA GLU A 16 0.64 -25.03 12.81
C GLU A 16 -0.76 -24.48 13.11
N VAL A 17 -1.84 -25.12 12.63
CA VAL A 17 -3.20 -24.58 12.80
C VAL A 17 -4.00 -25.34 13.85
N LEU A 18 -4.13 -26.67 13.70
CA LEU A 18 -4.95 -27.50 14.61
C LEU A 18 -4.54 -27.43 16.10
N PRO A 19 -3.26 -27.28 16.48
CA PRO A 19 -2.89 -27.13 17.89
C PRO A 19 -3.38 -25.84 18.54
N HIS A 20 -3.67 -24.82 17.74
CA HIS A 20 -4.15 -23.51 18.21
C HIS A 20 -5.65 -23.32 18.02
N ALA A 21 -6.23 -23.97 17.01
CA ALA A 21 -7.67 -23.95 16.72
C ALA A 21 -8.14 -25.33 16.23
N SER A 22 -8.71 -26.11 17.15
CA SER A 22 -9.11 -27.51 16.88
C SER A 22 -10.33 -27.65 15.96
N ASP A 23 -11.13 -26.60 15.81
CA ASP A 23 -12.32 -26.52 14.95
C ASP A 23 -12.03 -25.89 13.58
N ALA A 24 -10.76 -25.55 13.32
CA ALA A 24 -10.36 -25.02 12.03
C ALA A 24 -10.51 -26.06 10.91
N TRP A 25 -10.81 -25.58 9.70
CA TRP A 25 -10.91 -26.40 8.49
C TRP A 25 -10.43 -25.60 7.26
N ILE A 26 -10.09 -26.29 6.18
CA ILE A 26 -9.60 -25.68 4.94
C ILE A 26 -10.73 -25.62 3.91
N ASP A 27 -11.03 -24.42 3.41
CA ASP A 27 -11.89 -24.21 2.25
C ASP A 27 -11.04 -24.29 0.97
N HIS A 28 -11.05 -25.47 0.33
CA HIS A 28 -10.22 -25.73 -0.86
C HIS A 28 -10.61 -24.87 -2.08
N ASP A 29 -11.88 -24.47 -2.21
CA ASP A 29 -12.33 -23.64 -3.34
C ASP A 29 -11.75 -22.22 -3.29
N LYS A 30 -11.46 -21.74 -2.08
CA LYS A 30 -10.85 -20.43 -1.83
C LYS A 30 -9.33 -20.47 -1.80
N THR A 31 -8.71 -21.66 -1.89
CA THR A 31 -7.26 -21.79 -1.93
C THR A 31 -6.72 -21.27 -3.26
N LYS A 32 -5.64 -20.48 -3.22
CA LYS A 32 -4.98 -19.91 -4.40
C LYS A 32 -3.49 -20.13 -4.31
N ILE A 33 -2.88 -20.53 -5.43
CA ILE A 33 -1.43 -20.58 -5.60
C ILE A 33 -1.00 -19.24 -6.18
N GLY A 34 -0.07 -18.56 -5.51
CA GLY A 34 0.41 -17.25 -5.91
C GLY A 34 1.82 -16.98 -5.41
N TYR A 35 2.43 -15.93 -5.95
CA TYR A 35 3.74 -15.44 -5.53
C TYR A 35 3.62 -13.98 -5.10
N GLU A 36 4.21 -13.65 -3.97
CA GLU A 36 4.37 -12.26 -3.55
C GLU A 36 5.66 -11.70 -4.14
N ILE A 37 5.55 -10.67 -4.97
CA ILE A 37 6.70 -9.89 -5.43
C ILE A 37 6.77 -8.64 -4.56
N PRO A 38 7.79 -8.48 -3.69
CA PRO A 38 7.88 -7.30 -2.85
C PRO A 38 8.33 -6.11 -3.69
N PHE A 39 7.36 -5.43 -4.31
CA PHE A 39 7.62 -4.38 -5.29
C PHE A 39 8.46 -3.25 -4.70
N ASN A 40 8.14 -2.81 -3.48
CA ASN A 40 8.89 -1.77 -2.78
C ASN A 40 10.33 -2.19 -2.43
N ARG A 41 10.64 -3.48 -2.34
CA ARG A 41 12.00 -3.93 -2.07
C ARG A 41 12.86 -3.90 -3.34
N HIS A 42 12.29 -4.31 -4.48
CA HIS A 42 13.05 -4.52 -5.71
C HIS A 42 12.98 -3.34 -6.68
N PHE A 43 11.88 -2.59 -6.66
CA PHE A 43 11.60 -1.55 -7.64
C PHE A 43 11.46 -0.16 -7.02
N TYR A 44 11.80 -0.01 -5.74
CA TYR A 44 11.79 1.31 -5.13
C TYR A 44 12.90 2.18 -5.71
N VAL A 45 12.47 3.25 -6.39
CA VAL A 45 13.34 4.34 -6.82
C VAL A 45 13.09 5.50 -5.87
N PHE A 46 14.12 5.90 -5.13
CA PHE A 46 14.03 7.08 -4.28
C PHE A 46 13.70 8.31 -5.13
N LYS A 47 12.56 8.94 -4.83
CA LYS A 47 12.20 10.23 -5.39
C LYS A 47 12.41 11.29 -4.32
N PRO A 48 13.39 12.19 -4.46
CA PRO A 48 13.56 13.27 -3.51
C PRO A 48 12.29 14.14 -3.47
N PRO A 49 11.96 14.74 -2.30
CA PRO A 49 10.94 15.76 -2.22
C PRO A 49 11.25 16.91 -3.16
N ARG A 50 10.21 17.59 -3.65
CA ARG A 50 10.37 18.80 -4.45
C ARG A 50 11.06 19.92 -3.64
N PRO A 51 11.86 20.79 -4.26
CA PRO A 51 12.56 21.87 -3.57
C PRO A 51 11.60 22.81 -2.85
N LEU A 52 11.97 23.31 -1.66
CA LEU A 52 11.15 24.26 -0.90
C LEU A 52 10.82 25.52 -1.71
N ALA A 53 11.77 26.04 -2.49
CA ALA A 53 11.56 27.22 -3.33
C ALA A 53 10.44 27.03 -4.37
N GLU A 54 10.22 25.81 -4.86
CA GLU A 54 9.10 25.49 -5.75
C GLU A 54 7.77 25.58 -5.00
N ILE A 55 7.73 25.05 -3.77
CA ILE A 55 6.55 25.10 -2.90
C ILE A 55 6.17 26.55 -2.59
N ASP A 56 7.16 27.38 -2.23
CA ASP A 56 6.95 28.78 -1.88
C ASP A 56 6.44 29.59 -3.08
N ALA A 57 6.99 29.35 -4.27
CA ALA A 57 6.57 30.00 -5.49
C ALA A 57 5.12 29.64 -5.87
N GLU A 58 4.76 28.36 -5.78
CA GLU A 58 3.38 27.91 -6.03
C GLU A 58 2.40 28.46 -4.99
N LEU A 59 2.79 28.47 -3.71
CA LEU A 59 1.95 29.00 -2.64
C LEU A 59 1.68 30.49 -2.88
N LYS A 60 2.72 31.26 -3.20
CA LYS A 60 2.58 32.68 -3.55
C LYS A 60 1.66 32.87 -4.75
N ALA A 61 1.85 32.11 -5.83
CA ALA A 61 1.00 32.21 -7.01
C ALA A 61 -0.47 31.89 -6.70
N CYS A 62 -0.71 30.91 -5.82
CA CYS A 62 -2.05 30.58 -5.35
C CYS A 62 -2.66 31.73 -4.54
N THR A 63 -1.91 32.32 -3.60
CA THR A 63 -2.34 33.48 -2.81
C THR A 63 -2.65 34.69 -3.70
N ASP A 64 -1.77 34.99 -4.65
CA ASP A 64 -1.95 36.10 -5.59
C ASP A 64 -3.26 35.92 -6.39
N ARG A 65 -3.54 34.70 -6.89
CA ARG A 65 -4.80 34.39 -7.59
C ARG A 65 -6.03 34.60 -6.71
N ILE A 66 -5.98 34.16 -5.45
CA ILE A 66 -7.09 34.34 -4.51
C ILE A 66 -7.35 35.84 -4.28
N LEU A 67 -6.29 36.62 -4.10
CA LEU A 67 -6.40 38.07 -3.94
C LEU A 67 -7.06 38.73 -5.15
N THR A 68 -6.64 38.39 -6.38
CA THR A 68 -7.26 38.90 -7.60
C THR A 68 -8.76 38.57 -7.67
N MET A 69 -9.16 37.33 -7.35
CA MET A 69 -10.57 36.95 -7.36
C MET A 69 -11.41 37.71 -6.34
N ILE A 70 -10.84 38.02 -5.17
CA ILE A 70 -11.52 38.82 -4.15
C ILE A 70 -11.66 40.28 -4.60
N GLU A 71 -10.61 40.85 -5.21
CA GLU A 71 -10.66 42.20 -5.76
C GLU A 71 -11.74 42.32 -6.84
N GLU A 72 -11.83 41.35 -7.76
CA GLU A 72 -12.86 41.30 -8.81
C GLU A 72 -14.29 41.20 -8.27
N LEU A 73 -14.50 40.54 -7.11
CA LEU A 73 -15.81 40.46 -6.45
C LEU A 73 -16.19 41.73 -5.67
N SER A 74 -15.20 42.55 -5.32
CA SER A 74 -15.39 43.76 -4.53
C SER A 74 -15.64 45.03 -5.38
N GLN A 75 -15.57 44.90 -6.71
CA GLN A 75 -15.93 45.91 -7.71
C GLN A 75 -17.38 45.72 -8.17
#